data_AF-A0A8S1PI99-F1
#
_entry.id   AF-A0A8S1PI99-F1
#
_cell.length_a   1.000
_cell.length_b   1.000
_cell.length_c   1.000
_cell.angle_alpha   90.00
_cell.angle_beta   90.00
_cell.angle_gamma   90.00
#
_symmetry.space_group_name_H-M   'P 1'
#
loop_
_entity.id
_entity.type
_entity.pdbx_description
1 polymer ?
#
loop_
_entity_poly.entity_id
_entity_poly.type
_entity_poly.pdbx_seq_one_letter_code
_entity_poly.pdbx_strand_id
1 'polypeptide(L)'
;MAEFKEDKFFRKSGDSEDSADKLQKKITKTKQQNLISTSQKIKEMFKKQQFKDIVNWAEKDTSIIVNEYDEIKVNSQMLKLGQYALIKNAKNPSEDYVGKIQRIVAIKENKSKKLICLCEVNWFYRKSEIIKFKPQAKPWISNNEVFSTSCNDYILASAILSPCRIVTLEEYEASSQVDKGIFFTRLEWLPTKKKFDGLSKLQNHCTCKQPQNPDQIYIQCDKCQKWYHITCVGLKKGEYEQKDYICGCCR
;
A
#
# COMPACT_ATOMS: atom_id res chain seq x y z
N MET A 1 -39.71 84.51 12.60
CA MET A 1 -38.66 83.57 12.15
C MET A 1 -37.50 83.72 13.13
N ALA A 2 -37.63 83.33 14.40
CA ALA A 2 -37.70 81.97 14.95
C ALA A 2 -36.47 81.14 14.56
N GLU A 3 -35.63 80.61 15.46
CA GLU A 3 -35.61 80.59 16.92
C GLU A 3 -34.20 80.12 17.35
N PHE A 4 -33.65 80.71 18.40
CA PHE A 4 -32.58 80.16 19.22
C PHE A 4 -33.22 79.21 20.25
N LYS A 5 -32.61 78.05 20.56
CA LYS A 5 -32.65 77.33 21.85
C LYS A 5 -31.78 76.07 21.77
N GLU A 6 -30.70 76.00 22.55
CA GLU A 6 -30.58 75.38 23.89
C GLU A 6 -30.40 73.86 23.81
N ASP A 7 -29.30 73.36 24.40
CA ASP A 7 -29.38 72.23 25.33
C ASP A 7 -28.13 72.15 26.23
N LYS A 8 -28.33 72.52 27.49
CA LYS A 8 -27.57 72.01 28.65
C LYS A 8 -28.53 71.12 29.42
N PHE A 9 -28.20 69.85 29.66
CA PHE A 9 -28.06 69.25 31.00
C PHE A 9 -27.90 67.71 30.96
N PHE A 10 -26.76 67.27 31.50
CA PHE A 10 -26.49 66.04 32.25
C PHE A 10 -27.61 65.00 32.40
N ARG A 11 -27.31 63.73 32.07
CA ARG A 11 -27.72 62.54 32.86
C ARG A 11 -26.83 61.31 32.60
N LYS A 12 -26.04 61.00 33.63
CA LYS A 12 -25.73 59.67 34.20
C LYS A 12 -25.37 58.51 33.25
N SER A 13 -24.07 58.18 33.28
CA SER A 13 -23.52 56.86 33.66
C SER A 13 -24.49 55.68 33.67
N GLY A 14 -24.31 54.76 32.72
CA GLY A 14 -24.91 53.44 32.76
C GLY A 14 -24.79 52.78 31.40
N ASP A 15 -23.64 52.17 31.12
CA ASP A 15 -23.46 51.17 30.06
C ASP A 15 -22.06 50.55 30.19
N SER A 16 -21.83 49.78 31.26
CA SER A 16 -20.60 48.97 31.38
C SER A 16 -20.88 47.46 31.57
N GLU A 17 -22.14 47.06 31.74
CA GLU A 17 -22.50 45.64 31.86
C GLU A 17 -22.64 44.94 30.49
N ASP A 18 -23.13 45.63 29.45
CA ASP A 18 -23.43 44.99 28.16
C ASP A 18 -22.16 44.66 27.33
N SER A 19 -21.05 45.38 27.55
CA SER A 19 -19.76 45.08 26.89
C SER A 19 -19.02 43.93 27.54
N ALA A 20 -19.02 43.83 28.87
CA ALA A 20 -18.36 42.72 29.59
C ALA A 20 -19.09 41.40 29.36
N ASP A 21 -20.42 41.43 29.31
CA ASP A 21 -21.27 40.25 29.13
C ASP A 21 -21.26 39.76 27.66
N LYS A 22 -21.13 40.66 26.69
CA LYS A 22 -20.84 40.32 25.27
C LYS A 22 -19.42 39.77 25.09
N LEU A 23 -18.43 40.29 25.83
CA LEU A 23 -17.06 39.75 25.81
C LEU A 23 -17.00 38.37 26.47
N GLN A 24 -17.68 38.16 27.59
CA GLN A 24 -17.81 36.85 28.25
C GLN A 24 -18.59 35.86 27.39
N LYS A 25 -19.67 36.26 26.71
CA LYS A 25 -20.38 35.40 25.75
C LYS A 25 -19.54 35.08 24.52
N LYS A 26 -18.69 36.00 24.04
CA LYS A 26 -17.69 35.72 22.98
C LYS A 26 -16.61 34.78 23.49
N ILE A 27 -16.01 35.00 24.67
CA ILE A 27 -14.98 34.12 25.25
C ILE A 27 -15.55 32.73 25.54
N THR A 28 -16.80 32.63 25.99
CA THR A 28 -17.48 31.35 26.24
C THR A 28 -17.88 30.65 24.94
N LYS A 29 -18.32 31.39 23.90
CA LYS A 29 -18.53 30.83 22.54
C LYS A 29 -17.23 30.40 21.87
N THR A 30 -16.15 31.16 22.03
CA THR A 30 -14.82 30.85 21.48
C THR A 30 -14.14 29.70 22.24
N LYS A 31 -14.37 29.55 23.56
CA LYS A 31 -13.96 28.36 24.34
C LYS A 31 -14.79 27.12 23.99
N GLN A 32 -16.04 27.26 23.56
CA GLN A 32 -16.85 26.15 23.06
C GLN A 32 -16.58 25.78 21.60
N GLN A 33 -15.86 26.61 20.83
CA GLN A 33 -15.71 26.43 19.38
C GLN A 33 -14.50 25.60 18.91
N ASN A 34 -13.70 24.95 19.77
CA ASN A 34 -12.59 24.11 19.27
C ASN A 34 -12.13 22.96 20.19
N LEU A 35 -13.04 22.31 20.92
CA LEU A 35 -12.77 20.97 21.47
C LEU A 35 -13.54 19.94 20.66
N ILE A 36 -13.12 19.72 19.40
CA ILE A 36 -13.52 18.53 18.66
C ILE A 36 -13.13 17.34 19.53
N SER A 37 -14.11 16.56 19.98
CA SER A 37 -13.83 15.40 20.82
C SER A 37 -12.84 14.47 20.10
N THR A 38 -11.93 13.85 20.85
CA THR A 38 -10.99 12.81 20.38
C THR A 38 -11.67 11.85 19.37
N SER A 39 -12.87 11.39 19.71
CA SER A 39 -13.72 10.52 18.89
C SER A 39 -14.14 11.13 17.55
N GLN A 40 -14.51 12.41 17.50
CA GLN A 40 -14.88 13.10 16.27
C GLN A 40 -13.69 13.23 15.33
N LYS A 41 -12.51 13.59 15.87
CA LYS A 41 -11.29 13.72 15.08
C LYS A 41 -10.86 12.38 14.46
N ILE A 42 -10.91 11.29 15.24
CA ILE A 42 -10.66 9.92 14.73
C ILE A 42 -11.65 9.59 13.62
N LYS A 43 -12.94 9.84 13.81
CA LYS A 43 -13.98 9.56 12.82
C LYS A 43 -13.76 10.32 11.51
N GLU A 44 -13.33 11.58 11.57
CA GLU A 44 -13.04 12.38 10.39
C GLU A 44 -11.83 11.84 9.61
N MET A 45 -10.72 11.56 10.29
CA MET A 45 -9.53 10.98 9.66
C MET A 45 -9.84 9.59 9.09
N PHE A 46 -10.65 8.79 9.79
CA PHE A 46 -11.07 7.46 9.33
C PHE A 46 -11.90 7.53 8.05
N LYS A 47 -12.85 8.47 7.96
CA LYS A 47 -13.64 8.71 6.75
C LYS A 47 -12.76 9.10 5.55
N LYS A 48 -11.67 9.83 5.80
CA LYS A 48 -10.68 10.23 4.79
C LYS A 48 -9.61 9.16 4.52
N GLN A 49 -9.67 8.00 5.20
CA GLN A 49 -8.68 6.93 5.13
C GLN A 49 -7.25 7.38 5.49
N GLN A 50 -7.12 8.40 6.35
CA GLN A 50 -5.83 8.92 6.82
C GLN A 50 -5.28 8.08 7.97
N PHE A 51 -5.09 6.77 7.74
CA PHE A 51 -4.73 5.83 8.81
C PHE A 51 -3.38 6.12 9.44
N LYS A 52 -2.39 6.51 8.65
CA LYS A 52 -1.08 6.94 9.17
C LYS A 52 -1.19 8.15 10.11
N ASP A 53 -2.03 9.13 9.77
CA ASP A 53 -2.25 10.30 10.59
C ASP A 53 -2.96 9.93 11.91
N ILE A 54 -3.89 8.97 11.86
CA ILE A 54 -4.55 8.42 13.06
C ILE A 54 -3.51 7.80 14.01
N VAL A 55 -2.62 6.94 13.51
CA VAL A 55 -1.58 6.29 14.34
C VAL A 55 -0.65 7.34 14.95
N ASN A 56 -0.07 8.21 14.11
CA ASN A 56 0.88 9.24 14.55
C ASN A 56 0.29 10.19 15.58
N TRP A 57 -1.01 10.50 15.47
CA TRP A 57 -1.71 11.34 16.44
C TRP A 57 -2.05 10.58 17.71
N ALA A 58 -2.52 9.33 17.61
CA ALA A 58 -2.85 8.48 18.75
C ALA A 58 -1.64 8.22 19.66
N GLU A 59 -0.45 8.03 19.08
CA GLU A 59 0.80 7.85 19.83
C GLU A 59 1.22 9.08 20.65
N LYS A 60 0.73 10.27 20.27
CA LYS A 60 1.06 11.54 20.95
C LYS A 60 0.02 11.94 21.99
N ASP A 61 -1.18 11.38 21.93
CA ASP A 61 -2.29 11.75 22.80
C ASP A 61 -2.37 10.81 24.00
N THR A 62 -2.09 11.32 25.19
CA THR A 62 -2.09 10.53 26.44
C THR A 62 -3.46 9.99 26.83
N SER A 63 -4.55 10.46 26.19
CA SER A 63 -5.91 9.96 26.41
C SER A 63 -6.27 8.75 25.54
N ILE A 64 -5.36 8.30 24.67
CA ILE A 64 -5.53 7.16 23.78
C ILE A 64 -4.53 6.08 24.16
N ILE A 65 -5.00 4.84 24.18
CA ILE A 65 -4.14 3.67 24.37
C ILE A 65 -3.84 3.09 22.99
N VAL A 66 -2.55 2.99 22.67
CA VAL A 66 -2.04 2.34 21.46
C VAL A 66 -1.28 1.10 21.90
N ASN A 67 -1.74 -0.07 21.46
CA ASN A 67 -1.08 -1.33 21.72
C ASN A 67 -0.48 -1.89 20.43
N GLU A 68 0.70 -2.47 20.54
CA GLU A 68 1.38 -3.18 19.45
C GLU A 68 1.33 -4.69 19.69
N TYR A 69 1.31 -5.45 18.60
CA TYR A 69 1.18 -6.90 18.66
C TYR A 69 2.09 -7.57 17.63
N ASP A 70 2.67 -8.71 18.03
CA ASP A 70 3.33 -9.61 17.09
C ASP A 70 2.32 -10.46 16.33
N GLU A 71 1.20 -10.81 16.99
CA GLU A 71 0.13 -11.63 16.42
C GLU A 71 -1.25 -11.12 16.86
N ILE A 72 -2.22 -11.10 15.94
CA ILE A 72 -3.61 -10.77 16.24
C ILE A 72 -4.58 -11.58 15.40
N LYS A 73 -5.73 -11.92 15.97
CA LYS A 73 -6.83 -12.57 15.22
C LYS A 73 -7.86 -11.52 14.80
N VAL A 74 -8.08 -11.38 13.49
CA VAL A 74 -9.05 -10.46 12.89
C VAL A 74 -9.90 -11.25 11.90
N ASN A 75 -11.24 -11.18 12.04
CA ASN A 75 -12.19 -11.88 11.16
C ASN A 75 -11.86 -13.38 10.95
N SER A 76 -11.54 -14.09 12.03
CA SER A 76 -11.09 -15.49 12.02
C SER A 76 -9.72 -15.77 11.39
N GLN A 77 -9.09 -14.77 10.79
CA GLN A 77 -7.73 -14.84 10.26
C GLN A 77 -6.73 -14.48 11.35
N MET A 78 -5.70 -15.32 11.52
CA MET A 78 -4.55 -14.95 12.34
C MET A 78 -3.62 -14.10 11.46
N LEU A 79 -3.17 -12.96 11.97
CA LEU A 79 -2.19 -12.06 11.36
C LEU A 79 -0.91 -12.03 12.20
N LYS A 80 0.25 -12.31 11.60
CA LYS A 80 1.59 -12.28 12.19
C LYS A 80 2.44 -11.15 11.63
N LEU A 81 3.28 -10.55 12.49
CA LEU A 81 4.35 -9.64 12.08
C LEU A 81 5.29 -10.34 11.08
N GLY A 82 5.71 -9.61 10.04
CA GLY A 82 6.61 -10.13 9.01
C GLY A 82 5.96 -11.07 7.99
N GLN A 83 4.69 -11.45 8.17
CA GLN A 83 4.00 -12.30 7.20
C GLN A 83 3.70 -11.54 5.90
N TYR A 84 3.72 -12.25 4.77
CA TYR A 84 3.16 -11.76 3.52
C TYR A 84 1.66 -12.04 3.46
N ALA A 85 0.90 -11.11 2.90
CA ALA A 85 -0.54 -11.21 2.84
C ALA A 85 -1.12 -10.69 1.53
N LEU A 86 -2.23 -11.32 1.12
CA LEU A 86 -3.15 -10.76 0.14
C LEU A 86 -4.05 -9.74 0.82
N ILE A 87 -4.14 -8.57 0.20
CA ILE A 87 -4.88 -7.43 0.71
C ILE A 87 -5.95 -7.06 -0.31
N LYS A 88 -7.18 -6.90 0.18
CA LYS A 88 -8.36 -6.73 -0.66
C LYS A 88 -8.23 -5.57 -1.64
N ASN A 89 -8.36 -5.86 -2.92
CA ASN A 89 -8.57 -4.87 -3.98
C ASN A 89 -10.06 -4.79 -4.32
N ALA A 90 -10.74 -3.79 -3.74
CA ALA A 90 -12.18 -3.61 -3.91
C ALA A 90 -12.61 -3.36 -5.38
N LYS A 91 -11.70 -2.88 -6.24
CA LYS A 91 -11.99 -2.59 -7.65
C LYS A 91 -11.75 -3.79 -8.55
N ASN A 92 -10.79 -4.63 -8.21
CA ASN A 92 -10.41 -5.79 -9.01
C ASN A 92 -9.97 -6.97 -8.13
N PRO A 93 -10.90 -7.84 -7.70
CA PRO A 93 -10.59 -8.97 -6.81
C PRO A 93 -9.62 -10.00 -7.39
N SER A 94 -9.42 -10.08 -8.71
CA SER A 94 -8.39 -10.97 -9.29
C SER A 94 -6.97 -10.40 -9.17
N GLU A 95 -6.85 -9.13 -8.81
CA GLU A 95 -5.60 -8.39 -8.65
C GLU A 95 -5.50 -7.83 -7.23
N ASP A 96 -5.81 -8.65 -6.23
CA ASP A 96 -5.62 -8.30 -4.82
C ASP A 96 -4.18 -7.87 -4.56
N TYR A 97 -4.00 -6.84 -3.75
CA TYR A 97 -2.67 -6.30 -3.46
C TYR A 97 -1.84 -7.31 -2.67
N VAL A 98 -0.52 -7.18 -2.76
CA VAL A 98 0.43 -8.00 -2.01
C VAL A 98 1.22 -7.08 -1.09
N GLY A 99 1.37 -7.47 0.18
CA GLY A 99 2.13 -6.69 1.14
C GLY A 99 2.74 -7.55 2.23
N LYS A 100 3.78 -7.02 2.90
CA LYS A 100 4.38 -7.60 4.09
C LYS A 100 3.97 -6.80 5.32
N ILE A 101 3.41 -7.46 6.33
CA ILE A 101 3.04 -6.80 7.58
C ILE A 101 4.31 -6.36 8.32
N GLN A 102 4.46 -5.07 8.52
CA GLN A 102 5.60 -4.47 9.23
C GLN A 102 5.27 -4.13 10.68
N ARG A 103 4.00 -3.83 10.97
CA ARG A 103 3.54 -3.44 12.31
C ARG A 103 2.05 -3.72 12.47
N ILE A 104 1.61 -4.11 13.66
CA ILE A 104 0.20 -4.33 13.99
C ILE A 104 -0.13 -3.48 15.20
N VAL A 105 -1.09 -2.56 15.04
CA VAL A 105 -1.47 -1.61 16.10
C VAL A 105 -2.97 -1.66 16.35
N ALA A 106 -3.35 -1.66 17.62
CA ALA A 106 -4.73 -1.49 18.04
C ALA A 106 -4.88 -0.19 18.83
N ILE A 107 -5.76 0.68 18.35
CA ILE A 107 -6.03 1.99 18.94
C ILE A 107 -7.35 1.91 19.68
N LYS A 108 -7.30 2.21 20.98
CA LYS A 108 -8.45 2.23 21.88
C LYS A 108 -8.62 3.62 22.48
N GLU A 109 -9.75 4.24 22.19
CA GLU A 109 -10.13 5.52 22.81
C GLU A 109 -10.78 5.27 24.18
N ASN A 110 -10.35 5.99 25.22
CA ASN A 110 -10.85 5.79 26.60
C ASN A 110 -12.38 5.93 26.75
N LYS A 111 -13.02 6.79 25.95
CA LYS A 111 -14.46 7.08 26.01
C LYS A 111 -15.30 6.17 25.11
N SER A 112 -14.67 5.31 24.31
CA SER A 112 -15.34 4.49 23.29
C SER A 112 -15.02 3.01 23.50
N LYS A 113 -16.02 2.15 23.26
CA LYS A 113 -15.77 0.69 23.20
C LYS A 113 -15.20 0.24 21.84
N LYS A 114 -15.04 1.17 20.88
CA LYS A 114 -14.53 0.83 19.55
C LYS A 114 -13.01 0.66 19.58
N LEU A 115 -12.56 -0.48 19.05
CA LEU A 115 -11.17 -0.78 18.78
C LEU A 115 -10.90 -0.58 17.29
N ILE A 116 -9.86 0.17 16.94
CA ILE A 116 -9.40 0.32 15.56
C ILE A 116 -8.13 -0.49 15.41
N CYS A 117 -8.18 -1.55 14.62
CA CYS A 117 -7.01 -2.38 14.34
C CYS A 117 -6.44 -2.02 12.97
N LEU A 118 -5.20 -1.55 12.95
CA LEU A 118 -4.47 -1.18 11.75
C LEU A 118 -3.21 -2.03 11.61
N CYS A 119 -2.78 -2.24 10.37
CA CYS A 119 -1.49 -2.83 10.05
C CYS A 119 -0.71 -1.86 9.18
N GLU A 120 0.55 -1.61 9.54
CA GLU A 120 1.50 -1.03 8.60
C GLU A 120 1.96 -2.13 7.65
N VAL A 121 1.84 -1.88 6.36
CA VAL A 121 2.20 -2.83 5.31
C VAL A 121 3.24 -2.22 4.39
N ASN A 122 4.27 -3.01 4.08
CA ASN A 122 5.19 -2.73 3.00
C ASN A 122 4.64 -3.33 1.71
N TRP A 123 4.45 -2.48 0.68
CA TRP A 123 3.75 -2.88 -0.54
C TRP A 123 4.65 -3.58 -1.54
N PHE A 124 4.09 -4.59 -2.19
CA PHE A 124 4.66 -5.24 -3.36
C PHE A 124 3.81 -4.90 -4.58
N TYR A 125 4.45 -4.47 -5.67
CA TYR A 125 3.75 -4.15 -6.91
C TYR A 125 3.62 -5.40 -7.78
N ARG A 126 2.43 -5.59 -8.35
CA ARG A 126 2.18 -6.62 -9.36
C ARG A 126 2.59 -6.16 -10.76
N LYS A 127 2.74 -7.13 -11.66
CA LYS A 127 2.92 -6.88 -13.10
C LYS A 127 1.96 -5.83 -13.66
N SER A 128 0.67 -5.94 -13.35
CA SER A 128 -0.38 -5.03 -13.84
C SER A 128 -0.19 -3.57 -13.43
N GLU A 129 0.49 -3.32 -12.31
CA GLU A 129 0.83 -1.99 -11.81
C GLU A 129 2.10 -1.46 -12.47
N ILE A 130 3.11 -2.31 -12.61
CA ILE A 130 4.40 -1.98 -13.21
C ILE A 130 4.27 -1.62 -14.70
N ILE A 131 3.51 -2.40 -15.47
CA ILE A 131 3.38 -2.19 -16.93
C ILE A 131 2.71 -0.86 -17.29
N LYS A 132 1.98 -0.23 -16.35
CA LYS A 132 1.46 1.13 -16.53
C LYS A 132 2.58 2.16 -16.67
N PHE A 133 3.72 1.90 -16.04
CA PHE A 133 4.91 2.77 -16.07
C PHE A 133 5.99 2.27 -17.02
N LYS A 134 6.10 0.94 -17.22
CA LYS A 134 7.08 0.28 -18.09
C LYS A 134 6.41 -0.78 -18.99
N PRO A 135 5.67 -0.39 -20.03
CA PRO A 135 4.97 -1.34 -20.92
C PRO A 135 5.89 -2.38 -21.56
N GLN A 136 7.14 -1.99 -21.88
CA GLN A 136 8.16 -2.87 -22.45
C GLN A 136 8.61 -3.99 -21.51
N ALA A 137 8.27 -3.91 -20.22
CA ALA A 137 8.58 -4.95 -19.25
C ALA A 137 7.60 -6.13 -19.29
N LYS A 138 6.43 -5.94 -19.91
CA LYS A 138 5.36 -6.95 -20.01
C LYS A 138 5.83 -8.34 -20.48
N PRO A 139 6.73 -8.50 -21.47
CA PRO A 139 7.11 -9.83 -21.98
C PRO A 139 7.93 -10.66 -20.98
N TRP A 140 8.73 -10.01 -20.14
CA TRP A 140 9.72 -10.69 -19.28
C TRP A 140 9.34 -10.73 -17.79
N ILE A 141 8.23 -10.10 -17.41
CA ILE A 141 7.65 -10.22 -16.06
C ILE A 141 6.60 -11.35 -16.06
N SER A 142 6.70 -12.29 -15.11
CA SER A 142 5.65 -13.31 -14.91
C SER A 142 4.39 -12.72 -14.28
N ASN A 143 3.23 -13.33 -14.51
CA ASN A 143 1.99 -12.95 -13.86
C ASN A 143 2.01 -13.19 -12.33
N ASN A 144 2.87 -14.10 -11.84
CA ASN A 144 3.05 -14.38 -10.42
C ASN A 144 4.31 -13.71 -9.83
N GLU A 145 4.94 -12.80 -10.58
CA GLU A 145 6.06 -12.01 -10.09
C GLU A 145 5.56 -10.72 -9.42
N VAL A 146 6.08 -10.47 -8.22
CA VAL A 146 5.81 -9.26 -7.43
C VAL A 146 7.11 -8.57 -7.06
N PHE A 147 7.06 -7.25 -6.89
CA PHE A 147 8.25 -6.43 -6.69
C PHE A 147 8.14 -5.67 -5.38
N SER A 148 9.08 -5.91 -4.45
CA SER A 148 9.13 -5.14 -3.21
C SER A 148 9.31 -3.65 -3.53
N THR A 149 8.76 -2.80 -2.68
CA THR A 149 8.90 -1.35 -2.80
C THR A 149 9.29 -0.74 -1.47
N SER A 150 9.73 0.51 -1.47
CA SER A 150 9.91 1.30 -0.24
C SER A 150 8.61 1.95 0.25
N CYS A 151 7.46 1.60 -0.32
CA CYS A 151 6.18 2.20 0.04
C CYS A 151 5.57 1.46 1.23
N ASN A 152 5.39 2.18 2.33
CA ASN A 152 4.65 1.72 3.48
C ASN A 152 3.38 2.55 3.64
N ASP A 153 2.28 1.90 4.00
CA ASP A 153 1.04 2.56 4.38
C ASP A 153 0.33 1.79 5.48
N TYR A 154 -0.60 2.45 6.18
CA TYR A 154 -1.46 1.81 7.15
C TYR A 154 -2.77 1.42 6.49
N ILE A 155 -3.22 0.19 6.74
CA ILE A 155 -4.52 -0.33 6.30
C ILE A 155 -5.31 -0.83 7.50
N LEU A 156 -6.62 -1.00 7.33
CA LEU A 156 -7.42 -1.76 8.28
C LEU A 156 -6.98 -3.21 8.28
N ALA A 157 -6.77 -3.80 9.46
CA ALA A 157 -6.40 -5.20 9.58
C ALA A 157 -7.44 -6.13 8.94
N SER A 158 -8.71 -5.71 8.89
CA SER A 158 -9.79 -6.43 8.22
C SER A 158 -9.72 -6.42 6.70
N ALA A 159 -8.85 -5.61 6.09
CA ALA A 159 -8.61 -5.61 4.64
C ALA A 159 -7.66 -6.75 4.22
N ILE A 160 -6.95 -7.36 5.16
CA ILE A 160 -6.12 -8.54 4.90
C ILE A 160 -7.04 -9.75 4.71
N LEU A 161 -6.89 -10.44 3.59
CA LEU A 161 -7.72 -11.56 3.19
C LEU A 161 -7.14 -12.89 3.69
N SER A 162 -5.88 -13.14 3.36
CA SER A 162 -5.19 -14.39 3.67
C SER A 162 -3.67 -14.21 3.61
N PRO A 163 -2.89 -15.09 4.25
CA PRO A 163 -1.45 -15.15 4.05
C PRO A 163 -1.14 -15.55 2.61
N CYS A 164 -0.01 -15.07 2.10
CA CYS A 164 0.59 -15.55 0.87
C CYS A 164 2.08 -15.87 1.11
N ARG A 165 2.73 -16.46 0.11
CA ARG A 165 4.15 -16.77 0.13
C ARG A 165 4.83 -16.03 -1.01
N ILE A 166 5.99 -15.46 -0.71
CA ILE A 166 6.90 -14.90 -1.72
C ILE A 166 8.19 -15.70 -1.61
N VAL A 167 8.57 -16.36 -2.70
CA VAL A 167 9.73 -17.26 -2.79
C VAL A 167 10.74 -16.75 -3.82
N THR A 168 11.88 -17.44 -3.95
CA THR A 168 12.83 -17.16 -5.04
C THR A 168 12.31 -17.72 -6.38
N LEU A 169 12.93 -17.34 -7.50
CA LEU A 169 12.56 -17.91 -8.81
C LEU A 169 12.81 -19.42 -8.83
N GLU A 170 13.92 -19.87 -8.26
CA GLU A 170 14.32 -21.27 -8.24
C GLU A 170 13.31 -22.12 -7.44
N GLU A 171 12.89 -21.63 -6.28
CA GLU A 171 11.84 -22.28 -5.48
C GLU A 171 10.49 -22.30 -6.19
N TYR A 172 10.16 -21.22 -6.91
CA TYR A 172 8.92 -21.13 -7.69
C TYR A 172 8.91 -22.12 -8.86
N GLU A 173 10.00 -22.22 -9.62
CA GLU A 173 10.14 -23.16 -10.75
C GLU A 173 10.19 -24.63 -10.28
N ALA A 174 10.68 -24.89 -9.07
CA ALA A 174 10.68 -26.23 -8.47
C ALA A 174 9.30 -26.67 -7.94
N SER A 175 8.33 -25.74 -7.78
CA SER A 175 7.00 -26.06 -7.28
C SER A 175 6.14 -26.76 -8.33
N SER A 176 5.63 -27.95 -8.02
CA SER A 176 4.69 -28.69 -8.87
C SER A 176 3.25 -28.18 -8.80
N GLN A 177 2.94 -27.29 -7.85
CA GLN A 177 1.58 -26.77 -7.62
C GLN A 177 1.50 -25.28 -7.97
N VAL A 178 0.54 -24.95 -8.82
CA VAL A 178 0.14 -23.57 -9.12
C VAL A 178 -0.86 -23.12 -8.04
N ASP A 179 -0.34 -22.65 -6.91
CA ASP A 179 -1.16 -22.04 -5.86
C ASP A 179 -1.30 -20.53 -6.13
N LYS A 180 -2.54 -20.01 -6.09
CA LYS A 180 -2.85 -18.58 -6.23
C LYS A 180 -2.25 -17.72 -5.11
N GLY A 181 -1.82 -18.34 -4.00
CA GLY A 181 -1.15 -17.69 -2.88
C GLY A 181 0.37 -17.68 -2.95
N ILE A 182 1.00 -18.22 -4.01
CA ILE A 182 2.46 -18.25 -4.16
C ILE A 182 2.90 -17.27 -5.25
N PHE A 183 3.76 -16.35 -4.86
CA PHE A 183 4.44 -15.40 -5.73
C PHE A 183 5.94 -15.60 -5.64
N PHE A 184 6.68 -15.01 -6.56
CA PHE A 184 8.13 -14.90 -6.45
C PHE A 184 8.60 -13.49 -6.70
N THR A 185 9.82 -13.19 -6.28
CA THR A 185 10.45 -11.90 -6.52
C THR A 185 11.92 -12.07 -6.86
N ARG A 186 12.41 -11.23 -7.76
CA ARG A 186 13.84 -11.19 -8.17
C ARG A 186 14.43 -9.80 -8.14
N LEU A 187 13.56 -8.79 -8.07
CA LEU A 187 13.89 -7.39 -8.24
C LEU A 187 13.07 -6.55 -7.27
N GLU A 188 13.60 -5.39 -6.93
CA GLU A 188 12.83 -4.36 -6.26
C GLU A 188 12.34 -3.35 -7.29
N TRP A 189 11.18 -2.75 -7.02
CA TRP A 189 10.67 -1.63 -7.79
C TRP A 189 10.82 -0.34 -6.99
N LEU A 190 11.43 0.67 -7.61
CA LEU A 190 11.61 2.01 -7.04
C LEU A 190 10.53 2.94 -7.61
N PRO A 191 9.39 3.17 -6.93
CA PRO A 191 8.22 3.80 -7.54
C PRO A 191 8.49 5.25 -7.98
N THR A 192 9.21 6.03 -7.17
CA THR A 192 9.60 7.42 -7.49
C THR A 192 10.46 7.50 -8.75
N LYS A 193 11.36 6.53 -8.94
CA LYS A 193 12.29 6.50 -10.07
C LYS A 193 11.73 5.72 -11.28
N LYS A 194 10.57 5.06 -11.12
CA LYS A 194 9.94 4.18 -12.12
C LYS A 194 10.93 3.19 -12.75
N LYS A 195 11.79 2.61 -11.91
CA LYS A 195 12.87 1.70 -12.34
C LYS A 195 12.96 0.50 -11.42
N PHE A 196 13.47 -0.59 -11.98
CA PHE A 196 13.88 -1.75 -11.19
C PHE A 196 15.24 -1.49 -10.57
N ASP A 197 15.42 -2.00 -9.36
CA ASP A 197 16.73 -2.20 -8.77
C ASP A 197 17.16 -3.67 -8.92
N GLY A 198 18.46 -3.90 -9.08
CA GLY A 198 19.03 -5.25 -9.25
C GLY A 198 18.91 -5.85 -10.65
N LEU A 199 18.40 -5.12 -11.65
CA LEU A 199 18.21 -5.67 -13.01
C LEU A 199 19.51 -6.18 -13.65
N SER A 200 20.65 -5.55 -13.36
CA SER A 200 21.97 -5.96 -13.84
C SER A 200 22.45 -7.31 -13.28
N LYS A 201 21.83 -7.79 -12.19
CA LYS A 201 22.14 -9.08 -11.56
C LYS A 201 21.40 -10.24 -12.24
N LEU A 202 20.37 -9.95 -13.04
CA LEU A 202 19.63 -11.00 -13.74
C LEU A 202 20.40 -11.54 -14.92
N GLN A 203 20.43 -12.86 -15.04
CA GLN A 203 20.96 -13.51 -16.23
C GLN A 203 20.01 -13.28 -17.39
N ASN A 204 20.56 -12.74 -18.49
CA ASN A 204 19.84 -12.59 -19.73
C ASN A 204 20.12 -13.81 -20.61
N HIS A 205 19.06 -14.49 -21.00
CA HIS A 205 19.11 -15.56 -21.98
C HIS A 205 18.51 -15.07 -23.30
N CYS A 206 18.56 -15.94 -24.31
CA CYS A 206 18.02 -15.67 -25.64
C CYS A 206 18.73 -14.51 -26.39
N THR A 207 18.41 -14.36 -27.68
CA THR A 207 18.89 -13.26 -28.52
C THR A 207 18.24 -11.91 -28.16
N CYS A 208 17.06 -11.93 -27.53
CA CYS A 208 16.35 -10.72 -27.11
C CYS A 208 16.97 -10.03 -25.88
N LYS A 209 17.89 -10.70 -25.18
CA LYS A 209 18.56 -10.22 -23.96
C LYS A 209 17.59 -9.77 -22.85
N GLN A 210 16.41 -10.39 -22.80
CA GLN A 210 15.44 -10.14 -21.75
C GLN A 210 15.69 -11.09 -20.56
N PRO A 211 15.35 -10.67 -19.33
CA PRO A 211 15.34 -11.57 -18.20
C PRO A 211 14.44 -12.79 -18.44
N GLN A 212 14.79 -13.91 -17.81
CA GLN A 212 13.95 -15.11 -17.81
C GLN A 212 12.53 -14.80 -17.30
N ASN A 213 11.55 -15.45 -17.90
CA ASN A 213 10.16 -15.40 -17.47
C ASN A 213 9.64 -16.84 -17.45
N PRO A 214 9.29 -17.41 -16.27
CA PRO A 214 8.83 -18.79 -16.15
C PRO A 214 7.50 -19.06 -16.89
N ASP A 215 6.75 -18.02 -17.25
CA ASP A 215 5.51 -18.17 -18.03
C ASP A 215 5.79 -18.41 -19.53
N GLN A 216 7.03 -18.25 -19.99
CA GLN A 216 7.44 -18.39 -21.38
C GLN A 216 8.04 -19.78 -21.65
N ILE A 217 7.94 -20.23 -22.89
CA ILE A 217 8.49 -21.52 -23.33
C ILE A 217 9.88 -21.28 -23.92
N TYR A 218 10.87 -22.02 -23.41
CA TYR A 218 12.25 -21.96 -23.87
C TYR A 218 12.68 -23.30 -24.48
N ILE A 219 13.71 -23.22 -25.33
CA ILE A 219 14.44 -24.36 -25.87
C ILE A 219 15.94 -24.15 -25.62
N GLN A 220 16.63 -25.20 -25.23
CA GLN A 220 18.08 -25.19 -25.01
C GLN A 220 18.80 -25.63 -26.28
N CYS A 221 19.89 -24.95 -26.64
CA CYS A 221 20.77 -25.38 -27.73
C CYS A 221 21.74 -26.47 -27.26
N ASP A 222 21.78 -27.63 -27.93
CA ASP A 222 22.64 -28.75 -27.53
C ASP A 222 24.14 -28.46 -27.68
N LYS A 223 24.51 -27.51 -28.55
CA LYS A 223 25.93 -27.15 -28.76
C LYS A 223 26.45 -26.12 -27.76
N CYS A 224 25.72 -25.02 -27.54
CA CYS A 224 26.19 -23.93 -26.66
C CYS A 224 25.49 -23.87 -25.30
N GLN A 225 24.51 -24.75 -25.05
CA GLN A 225 23.78 -24.89 -23.80
C GLN A 225 23.01 -23.61 -23.38
N LYS A 226 22.87 -22.63 -24.29
CA LYS A 226 22.09 -21.40 -24.09
C LYS A 226 20.60 -21.65 -24.34
N TRP A 227 19.77 -20.95 -23.57
CA TRP A 227 18.31 -20.99 -23.67
C TRP A 227 17.77 -19.88 -24.56
N TYR A 228 16.73 -20.19 -25.34
CA TYR A 228 16.08 -19.27 -26.27
C TYR A 228 14.57 -19.38 -26.14
N HIS A 229 13.84 -18.26 -26.22
CA HIS A 229 12.40 -18.31 -26.45
C HIS A 229 12.16 -19.00 -27.78
N ILE A 230 11.23 -19.97 -27.82
CA ILE A 230 10.90 -20.68 -29.05
C ILE A 230 10.53 -19.72 -30.20
N THR A 231 9.82 -18.63 -29.87
CA THR A 231 9.39 -17.61 -30.82
C THR A 231 10.55 -16.76 -31.35
N CYS A 232 11.56 -16.46 -30.53
CA CYS A 232 12.75 -15.70 -30.96
C CYS A 232 13.62 -16.45 -31.97
N VAL A 233 13.45 -17.77 -32.07
CA VAL A 233 14.18 -18.63 -33.01
C VAL A 233 13.28 -19.20 -34.11
N GLY A 234 12.06 -18.67 -34.24
CA GLY A 234 11.12 -18.99 -35.33
C GLY A 234 10.37 -20.32 -35.16
N LEU A 235 10.37 -20.91 -33.97
CA LEU A 235 9.65 -22.15 -33.67
C LEU A 235 8.27 -21.84 -33.08
N LYS A 236 7.28 -22.68 -33.42
CA LYS A 236 5.95 -22.67 -32.77
C LYS A 236 5.85 -23.73 -31.69
N LYS A 237 4.89 -23.53 -30.78
CA LYS A 237 4.59 -24.51 -29.73
C LYS A 237 4.19 -25.85 -30.37
N GLY A 238 4.87 -26.93 -29.98
CA GLY A 238 4.62 -28.29 -30.50
C GLY A 238 5.41 -28.66 -31.77
N GLU A 239 6.15 -27.74 -32.38
CA GLU A 239 6.99 -28.08 -33.55
C GLU A 239 8.29 -28.81 -33.21
N TYR A 240 8.67 -28.81 -31.92
CA TYR A 240 9.90 -29.44 -31.43
C TYR A 240 9.56 -30.53 -30.41
N GLU A 241 9.25 -31.72 -30.89
CA GLU A 241 9.10 -32.93 -30.08
C GLU A 241 10.42 -33.73 -30.14
N GLN A 242 11.25 -33.56 -29.11
CA GLN A 242 12.42 -34.43 -28.81
C GLN A 242 13.47 -34.59 -29.93
N LYS A 243 13.81 -33.52 -30.65
CA LYS A 243 15.01 -33.49 -31.51
C LYS A 243 16.06 -32.55 -30.92
N ASP A 244 17.32 -32.82 -31.23
CA ASP A 244 18.42 -31.92 -30.93
C ASP A 244 18.16 -30.55 -31.59
N TYR A 245 18.24 -29.49 -30.81
CA TYR A 245 18.13 -28.11 -31.26
C TYR A 245 19.51 -27.44 -31.33
N ILE A 246 19.85 -26.94 -32.52
CA ILE A 246 21.07 -26.15 -32.74
C ILE A 246 20.68 -24.71 -33.14
N CYS A 247 21.05 -23.75 -32.29
CA CYS A 247 20.73 -22.34 -32.53
C CYS A 247 21.44 -21.77 -33.77
N GLY A 248 20.91 -20.66 -34.30
CA GLY A 248 21.47 -20.02 -35.50
C GLY A 248 22.91 -19.51 -35.37
N CYS A 249 23.41 -19.31 -34.13
CA CYS A 249 24.81 -18.95 -33.89
C CYS A 249 25.76 -20.16 -33.89
N CYS A 250 25.22 -21.37 -33.87
CA CYS A 250 25.94 -22.63 -33.68
C CYS A 250 25.92 -23.53 -34.91
N ARG A 251 24.94 -23.32 -35.80
CA ARG A 251 24.92 -23.80 -37.18
C ARG A 251 26.00 -23.06 -37.97
#